data_AF-A0A1C3ETQ9-F1
#
_entry.id   AF-A0A1C3ETQ9-F1
#
_cell.length_a   1.000
_cell.length_b   1.000
_cell.length_c   1.000
_cell.angle_alpha   90.00
_cell.angle_beta   90.00
_cell.angle_gamma   90.00
#
_symmetry.space_group_name_H-M   'P 1'
#
loop_
_entity.id
_entity.type
_entity.pdbx_description
1 polymer ?
#
loop_
_entity_poly.entity_id
_entity_poly.type
_entity_poly.pdbx_seq_one_letter_code
_entity_poly.pdbx_strand_id
1 'polypeptide(L)'
;MADNAPCGNATLLRPAAWVMEHAATPGETIFLNLPEIGIEGPAQVVSIEDTFVVPGPGRLVTGVFRHQSGSILELKIEGEHQPLGTTKSHPFWSVDREDWVSAQDLQPGELLLNERNQTVRVESITEREEPQEVYNLEIDGDHCYRVGEQGLLVHNVSCDYCGDIGATYTSTPPSGGTWLECIRINCPGKAGTALGVPYPHGHHIVMKGNKYPENEQARQILCKYGINPYTGCANLVVARNHCHSAQYAKQVLAYLQAADKQGADPTAIQKALQDAAGWHERCRDPEKVNDRTDE
;
A
#
# COMPACT_ATOMS: atom_id res chain seq x y z
N MET A 1 -5.53 -2.94 6.90
CA MET A 1 -4.12 -2.68 6.57
C MET A 1 -4.02 -2.83 5.06
N ALA A 2 -3.54 -1.81 4.34
CA ALA A 2 -3.57 -1.77 2.88
C ALA A 2 -2.50 -2.71 2.29
N ASP A 3 -2.88 -3.49 1.28
CA ASP A 3 -2.17 -4.65 0.73
C ASP A 3 -0.95 -4.34 -0.16
N ASN A 4 -0.27 -3.20 0.02
CA ASN A 4 0.84 -2.82 -0.85
C ASN A 4 2.17 -3.44 -0.39
N ALA A 5 2.37 -4.76 -0.44
CA ALA A 5 3.68 -5.31 -0.11
C ALA A 5 4.73 -4.96 -1.21
N PRO A 6 5.82 -4.26 -0.88
CA PRO A 6 6.85 -3.77 -1.82
C PRO A 6 7.89 -4.83 -2.24
N CYS A 7 7.78 -6.08 -1.80
CA CYS A 7 8.73 -7.16 -2.11
C CYS A 7 8.04 -8.30 -2.85
N GLY A 8 7.66 -7.98 -4.08
CA GLY A 8 7.14 -8.94 -5.04
C GLY A 8 8.06 -9.08 -6.25
N ASN A 9 7.68 -9.98 -7.15
CA ASN A 9 8.19 -9.94 -8.50
C ASN A 9 7.08 -9.44 -9.42
N ALA A 10 7.47 -8.71 -10.45
CA ALA A 10 6.57 -8.26 -11.49
C ALA A 10 7.10 -8.71 -12.85
N THR A 11 6.19 -9.14 -13.71
CA THR A 11 6.44 -9.28 -15.15
C THR A 11 5.60 -8.25 -15.86
N LEU A 12 6.24 -7.29 -16.53
CA LEU A 12 5.55 -6.18 -17.19
C LEU A 12 5.69 -6.29 -18.70
N LEU A 13 4.57 -6.16 -19.40
CA LEU A 13 4.53 -5.92 -20.83
C LEU A 13 4.52 -4.41 -21.05
N ARG A 14 5.59 -3.89 -21.68
CA ARG A 14 5.76 -2.46 -21.94
C ARG A 14 6.23 -2.23 -23.39
N PRO A 15 5.82 -1.13 -24.03
CA PRO A 15 6.37 -0.75 -25.33
C PRO A 15 7.89 -0.55 -25.26
N ALA A 16 8.60 -0.84 -26.35
CA ALA A 16 10.05 -0.61 -26.42
C ALA A 16 10.45 0.84 -26.08
N ALA A 17 9.60 1.82 -26.43
CA ALA A 17 9.81 3.22 -26.07
C ALA A 17 9.86 3.44 -24.55
N TRP A 18 8.98 2.78 -23.79
CA TRP A 18 8.95 2.88 -22.34
C TRP A 18 10.24 2.33 -21.72
N VAL A 19 10.71 1.18 -22.22
CA VAL A 19 11.97 0.54 -21.78
C VAL A 19 13.15 1.49 -21.98
N MET A 20 13.22 2.15 -23.14
CA MET A 20 14.27 3.12 -23.45
C MET A 20 14.19 4.37 -22.57
N GLU A 21 12.99 4.91 -22.35
CA GLU A 21 12.77 6.10 -21.51
C GLU A 21 13.19 5.88 -20.05
N HIS A 22 12.91 4.68 -19.52
CA HIS A 22 13.25 4.31 -18.15
C HIS A 22 14.68 3.76 -18.01
N ALA A 23 15.45 3.75 -19.10
CA ALA A 23 16.79 3.16 -19.18
C ALA A 23 16.85 1.72 -18.61
N ALA A 24 15.75 0.98 -18.75
CA ALA A 24 15.61 -0.33 -18.15
C ALA A 24 16.58 -1.32 -18.82
N THR A 25 17.56 -1.78 -18.03
CA THR A 25 18.63 -2.67 -18.49
C THR A 25 18.77 -3.81 -17.49
N PRO A 26 18.86 -5.08 -17.92
CA PRO A 26 19.04 -6.20 -17.00
C PRO A 26 20.23 -5.99 -16.05
N GLY A 27 19.98 -6.18 -14.75
CA GLY A 27 20.93 -5.94 -13.66
C GLY A 27 20.79 -4.57 -12.99
N GLU A 28 20.27 -3.57 -13.69
CA GLU A 28 20.08 -2.22 -13.16
C GLU A 28 18.78 -2.08 -12.34
N THR A 29 18.71 -1.04 -11.52
CA THR A 29 17.51 -0.67 -10.77
C THR A 29 16.80 0.48 -11.46
N ILE A 30 15.50 0.29 -11.72
CA ILE A 30 14.60 1.34 -12.21
C ILE A 30 13.58 1.71 -11.13
N PHE A 31 13.04 2.91 -11.18
CA PHE A 31 11.91 3.28 -10.32
C PHE A 31 10.60 2.94 -11.02
N LEU A 32 9.82 2.05 -10.42
CA LEU A 32 8.45 1.75 -10.86
C LEU A 32 7.47 2.62 -10.10
N ASN A 33 6.55 3.22 -10.84
CA ASN A 33 5.39 3.92 -10.30
C ASN A 33 4.15 3.41 -11.04
N LEU A 34 3.47 2.45 -10.41
CA LEU A 34 2.27 1.76 -10.88
C LEU A 34 1.18 1.94 -9.82
N PRO A 35 0.62 3.16 -9.70
CA PRO A 35 -0.34 3.50 -8.66
C PRO A 35 -1.61 2.63 -8.74
N GLU A 36 -2.02 2.19 -9.93
CA GLU A 36 -3.22 1.37 -10.22
C GLU A 36 -3.28 0.05 -9.46
N ILE A 37 -2.13 -0.39 -8.97
CA ILE A 37 -1.95 -1.65 -8.23
C ILE A 37 -1.17 -1.42 -6.93
N GLY A 38 -1.00 -0.15 -6.52
CA GLY A 38 -0.33 0.23 -5.29
C GLY A 38 1.18 -0.06 -5.25
N ILE A 39 1.84 -0.18 -6.41
CA ILE A 39 3.27 -0.45 -6.51
C ILE A 39 4.02 0.83 -6.84
N GLU A 40 4.85 1.28 -5.90
CA GLU A 40 5.76 2.40 -6.07
C GLU A 40 7.10 2.01 -5.45
N GLY A 41 8.22 2.23 -6.15
CA GLY A 41 9.55 2.01 -5.60
C GLY A 41 10.59 1.51 -6.60
N PRO A 42 11.85 1.36 -6.15
CA PRO A 42 12.93 0.78 -6.95
C PRO A 42 12.68 -0.72 -7.19
N ALA A 43 12.91 -1.16 -8.42
CA ALA A 43 12.85 -2.55 -8.84
C ALA A 43 14.08 -2.90 -9.67
N GLN A 44 14.67 -4.06 -9.39
CA GLN A 44 15.76 -4.58 -10.21
C GLN A 44 15.18 -5.20 -11.49
N VAL A 45 15.73 -4.80 -12.63
CA VAL A 45 15.41 -5.41 -13.92
C VAL A 45 16.12 -6.77 -14.00
N VAL A 46 15.37 -7.86 -13.96
CA VAL A 46 15.94 -9.22 -13.99
C VAL A 46 16.26 -9.66 -15.41
N SER A 47 15.32 -9.47 -16.33
CA SER A 47 15.47 -9.77 -17.76
C SER A 47 14.55 -8.88 -18.58
N ILE A 48 14.87 -8.76 -19.87
CA ILE A 48 14.02 -8.12 -20.88
C ILE A 48 14.01 -9.05 -22.08
N GLU A 49 12.82 -9.40 -22.55
CA GLU A 49 12.64 -10.32 -23.66
C GLU A 49 11.67 -9.69 -24.67
N ASP A 50 11.98 -9.86 -25.96
CA ASP A 50 11.05 -9.48 -27.01
C ASP A 50 9.86 -10.44 -27.01
N THR A 51 8.66 -9.87 -27.13
CA THR A 51 7.43 -10.64 -27.23
C THR A 51 6.46 -9.95 -28.19
N PHE A 52 5.48 -10.68 -28.66
CA PHE A 52 4.40 -10.14 -29.48
C PHE A 52 3.07 -10.47 -28.84
N VAL A 53 2.17 -9.50 -28.86
CA VAL A 53 0.80 -9.70 -28.39
C VAL A 53 0.03 -10.45 -29.44
N VAL A 54 -0.54 -11.59 -29.06
CA VAL A 54 -1.50 -12.32 -29.90
C VAL A 54 -2.89 -11.73 -29.66
N PRO A 55 -3.55 -11.15 -30.69
CA PRO A 55 -4.92 -10.66 -30.53
C PRO A 55 -5.87 -11.78 -30.14
N GLY A 56 -6.76 -11.50 -29.19
CA GLY A 56 -7.76 -12.44 -28.70
C GLY A 56 -8.95 -11.71 -28.08
N PRO A 57 -10.00 -12.44 -27.66
CA PRO A 57 -11.10 -11.86 -26.91
C PRO A 57 -10.60 -11.39 -25.53
N GLY A 58 -11.08 -10.22 -25.08
CA GLY A 58 -10.74 -9.66 -23.78
C GLY A 58 -9.74 -8.50 -23.85
N ARG A 59 -9.26 -8.08 -22.68
CA ARG A 59 -8.26 -7.01 -22.51
C ARG A 59 -6.87 -7.60 -22.34
N LEU A 60 -5.86 -6.83 -22.74
CA LEU A 60 -4.47 -7.22 -22.61
C LEU A 60 -4.05 -7.20 -21.14
N VAL A 61 -3.40 -8.27 -20.68
CA VAL A 61 -2.69 -8.25 -19.39
C VAL A 61 -1.34 -7.58 -19.61
N THR A 62 -1.15 -6.42 -19.01
CA THR A 62 0.09 -5.62 -19.14
C THR A 62 1.05 -5.84 -17.98
N GLY A 63 0.60 -6.47 -16.90
CA GLY A 63 1.45 -6.76 -15.75
C GLY A 63 0.95 -7.96 -14.95
N VAL A 64 1.87 -8.77 -14.45
CA VAL A 64 1.59 -9.84 -13.49
C VAL A 64 2.45 -9.61 -12.27
N PHE A 65 1.83 -9.59 -11.10
CA PHE A 65 2.48 -9.30 -9.83
C PHE A 65 2.30 -10.48 -8.90
N ARG A 66 3.36 -10.81 -8.16
CA ARG A 66 3.34 -11.81 -7.10
C ARG A 66 4.05 -11.29 -5.87
N HIS A 67 3.44 -11.42 -4.71
CA HIS A 67 4.10 -11.09 -3.44
C HIS A 67 3.58 -12.00 -2.32
N GLN A 68 4.27 -11.98 -1.18
CA GLN A 68 3.78 -12.63 0.03
C GLN A 68 2.85 -11.68 0.78
N SER A 69 1.70 -12.17 1.23
CA SER A 69 0.82 -11.47 2.17
C SER A 69 0.68 -12.29 3.44
N GLY A 70 0.78 -11.64 4.60
CA GLY A 70 0.69 -12.29 5.92
C GLY A 70 -0.74 -12.50 6.43
N SER A 71 -1.75 -11.99 5.73
CA SER A 71 -3.16 -12.11 6.11
C SER A 71 -3.99 -12.34 4.86
N ILE A 72 -4.66 -13.48 4.83
CA ILE A 72 -5.51 -13.92 3.71
C ILE A 72 -6.93 -14.13 4.23
N LEU A 73 -7.91 -13.64 3.48
CA LEU A 73 -9.30 -14.01 3.66
C LEU A 73 -9.63 -15.17 2.73
N GLU A 74 -10.22 -16.22 3.29
CA GLU A 74 -10.89 -17.27 2.56
C GLU A 74 -12.36 -16.92 2.39
N LEU A 75 -12.73 -16.58 1.16
CA LEU A 75 -14.11 -16.35 0.74
C LEU A 75 -14.70 -17.66 0.23
N LYS A 76 -15.68 -18.20 0.94
CA LYS A 76 -16.49 -19.30 0.43
C LYS A 76 -17.65 -18.72 -0.35
N ILE A 77 -17.73 -19.03 -1.64
CA ILE A 77 -18.71 -18.48 -2.57
C ILE A 77 -19.57 -19.63 -3.12
N GLU A 78 -20.86 -19.36 -3.28
CA GLU A 78 -21.80 -20.31 -3.87
C GLU A 78 -21.31 -20.76 -5.26
N GLY A 79 -21.18 -22.07 -5.43
CA GLY A 79 -20.76 -22.68 -6.70
C GLY A 79 -19.24 -22.71 -6.93
N GLU A 80 -18.41 -22.18 -6.04
CA GLU A 80 -16.96 -22.44 -6.04
C GLU A 80 -16.66 -23.76 -5.32
N HIS A 81 -15.84 -24.63 -5.91
CA HIS A 81 -15.45 -25.88 -5.27
C HIS A 81 -14.47 -25.69 -4.09
N GLN A 82 -13.64 -24.65 -4.15
CA GLN A 82 -12.67 -24.29 -3.11
C GLN A 82 -12.85 -22.82 -2.71
N PRO A 83 -12.57 -22.45 -1.45
CA PRO A 83 -12.57 -21.05 -1.05
C PRO A 83 -11.56 -20.23 -1.86
N LEU A 84 -11.92 -18.99 -2.18
CA LEU A 84 -11.03 -18.04 -2.81
C LEU A 84 -10.18 -17.35 -1.75
N GLY A 85 -8.86 -17.51 -1.84
CA GLY A 85 -7.90 -16.75 -1.05
C GLY A 85 -7.71 -15.37 -1.64
N THR A 86 -7.99 -14.32 -0.86
CA THR A 86 -7.80 -12.93 -1.29
C THR A 86 -7.23 -12.09 -0.16
N THR A 87 -6.63 -10.96 -0.50
CA THR A 87 -6.18 -10.00 0.50
C THR A 87 -7.36 -9.18 1.01
N LYS A 88 -7.26 -8.63 2.23
CA LYS A 88 -8.39 -7.98 2.90
C LYS A 88 -8.97 -6.80 2.13
N SER A 89 -8.11 -6.00 1.50
CA SER A 89 -8.51 -4.77 0.82
C SER A 89 -8.88 -4.97 -0.65
N HIS A 90 -8.79 -6.20 -1.18
CA HIS A 90 -9.09 -6.44 -2.57
C HIS A 90 -10.58 -6.23 -2.86
N PRO A 91 -10.96 -5.39 -3.83
CA PRO A 91 -12.36 -5.05 -4.08
C PRO A 91 -13.06 -6.09 -4.96
N PHE A 92 -14.29 -6.43 -4.57
CA PHE A 92 -15.24 -7.23 -5.33
C PHE A 92 -16.46 -6.38 -5.68
N TRP A 93 -17.04 -6.59 -6.85
CA TRP A 93 -18.29 -5.91 -7.21
C TRP A 93 -19.48 -6.53 -6.46
N SER A 94 -20.09 -5.75 -5.57
CA SER A 94 -21.31 -6.12 -4.85
C SER A 94 -22.54 -5.66 -5.63
N VAL A 95 -23.41 -6.60 -5.97
CA VAL A 95 -24.69 -6.30 -6.63
C VAL A 95 -25.66 -5.67 -5.63
N ASP A 96 -25.61 -6.05 -4.36
CA ASP A 96 -26.50 -5.50 -3.33
C ASP A 96 -26.19 -4.03 -3.01
N ARG A 97 -24.91 -3.64 -3.10
CA ARG A 97 -24.46 -2.27 -2.82
C ARG A 97 -24.28 -1.42 -4.07
N GLU A 98 -24.30 -2.05 -5.24
CA GLU A 98 -23.98 -1.42 -6.53
C GLU A 98 -22.62 -0.69 -6.50
N ASP A 99 -21.64 -1.27 -5.80
CA ASP A 99 -20.34 -0.65 -5.56
C ASP A 99 -19.22 -1.71 -5.39
N TRP A 100 -17.98 -1.24 -5.48
CA TRP A 100 -16.79 -2.01 -5.16
C TRP A 100 -16.59 -2.08 -3.65
N VAL A 101 -16.60 -3.30 -3.11
CA VAL A 101 -16.49 -3.56 -1.68
C VAL A 101 -15.23 -4.36 -1.40
N SER A 102 -14.40 -3.89 -0.47
CA SER A 102 -13.23 -4.66 -0.01
C SER A 102 -13.66 -6.04 0.49
N ALA A 103 -12.85 -7.07 0.25
CA ALA A 103 -13.13 -8.43 0.67
C ALA A 103 -13.46 -8.57 2.17
N GLN A 104 -12.80 -7.78 3.03
CA GLN A 104 -13.06 -7.76 4.48
C GLN A 104 -14.42 -7.15 4.87
N ASP A 105 -14.99 -6.31 4.01
CA ASP A 105 -16.23 -5.55 4.28
C ASP A 105 -17.47 -6.26 3.70
N LEU A 106 -17.27 -7.29 2.86
CA LEU A 106 -18.32 -8.18 2.39
C LEU A 106 -19.01 -8.88 3.57
N GLN A 107 -20.27 -9.23 3.38
CA GLN A 107 -21.06 -9.94 4.39
C GLN A 107 -21.54 -11.29 3.87
N PRO A 108 -21.63 -12.33 4.74
CA PRO A 108 -22.32 -13.56 4.38
C PRO A 108 -23.77 -13.25 3.93
N GLY A 109 -24.16 -13.80 2.79
CA GLY A 109 -25.44 -13.53 2.13
C GLY A 109 -25.38 -12.48 1.03
N GLU A 110 -24.31 -11.69 0.95
CA GLU A 110 -24.14 -10.64 -0.07
C GLU A 110 -23.99 -11.24 -1.48
N LEU A 111 -24.60 -10.58 -2.47
CA LEU A 111 -24.62 -11.03 -3.85
C LEU A 111 -23.50 -10.38 -4.68
N LEU A 112 -22.69 -11.22 -5.31
CA LEU A 112 -21.61 -10.84 -6.22
C LEU A 112 -21.96 -11.16 -7.67
N LEU A 113 -21.31 -10.49 -8.62
CA LEU A 113 -21.54 -10.70 -10.05
C LEU A 113 -20.55 -11.71 -10.64
N ASN A 114 -21.07 -12.80 -11.22
CA ASN A 114 -20.29 -13.83 -11.90
C ASN A 114 -20.06 -13.51 -13.39
N GLU A 115 -19.28 -14.33 -14.10
CA GLU A 115 -18.92 -14.09 -15.52
C GLU A 115 -20.11 -14.08 -16.48
N ARG A 116 -21.22 -14.73 -16.09
CA ARG A 116 -22.45 -14.86 -16.87
C ARG A 116 -23.45 -13.73 -16.56
N ASN A 117 -23.00 -12.72 -15.81
CA ASN A 117 -23.84 -11.64 -15.27
C ASN A 117 -24.99 -12.16 -14.39
N GLN A 118 -24.77 -13.26 -13.68
CA GLN A 118 -25.67 -13.81 -12.68
C GLN A 118 -25.13 -13.50 -11.29
N THR A 119 -26.03 -13.50 -10.30
CA THR A 119 -25.67 -13.29 -8.89
C THR A 119 -25.26 -14.60 -8.24
N VAL A 120 -24.15 -14.58 -7.50
CA VAL A 120 -23.71 -15.67 -6.63
C VAL A 120 -23.52 -15.15 -5.21
N ARG A 121 -23.78 -15.99 -4.22
CA ARG A 121 -23.79 -15.56 -2.81
C ARG A 121 -22.46 -15.79 -2.12
N VAL A 122 -22.04 -14.84 -1.28
CA VAL A 122 -20.99 -15.07 -0.27
C VAL A 122 -21.55 -15.99 0.82
N GLU A 123 -21.00 -17.18 1.00
CA GLU A 123 -21.43 -18.13 2.03
C GLU A 123 -20.78 -17.85 3.38
N SER A 124 -19.48 -17.59 3.39
CA SER A 124 -18.71 -17.29 4.59
C SER A 124 -17.39 -16.61 4.28
N ILE A 125 -16.87 -15.86 5.26
CA ILE A 125 -15.59 -15.17 5.20
C ILE A 125 -14.79 -15.62 6.41
N THR A 126 -13.61 -16.19 6.20
CA THR A 126 -12.73 -16.63 7.30
C THR A 126 -11.35 -16.02 7.10
N GLU A 127 -10.75 -15.51 8.18
CA GLU A 127 -9.38 -15.02 8.13
C GLU A 127 -8.39 -16.16 8.45
N ARG A 128 -7.29 -16.20 7.68
CA ARG A 128 -6.11 -17.01 7.97
C ARG A 128 -4.88 -16.12 8.10
N GLU A 129 -4.13 -16.34 9.17
CA GLU A 129 -2.87 -15.63 9.49
C GLU A 129 -1.64 -16.42 9.01
N GLU A 130 -1.78 -17.16 7.93
CA GLU A 130 -0.67 -17.89 7.30
C GLU A 130 -0.16 -17.07 6.11
N PRO A 131 1.15 -16.73 6.07
CA PRO A 131 1.72 -16.08 4.91
C PRO A 131 1.53 -16.91 3.65
N GLN A 132 0.91 -16.31 2.64
CA GLN A 132 0.67 -16.96 1.35
C GLN A 132 1.12 -16.07 0.20
N GLU A 133 1.55 -16.71 -0.88
CA GLU A 133 1.76 -16.02 -2.13
C GLU A 133 0.42 -15.60 -2.74
N VAL A 134 0.30 -14.32 -3.05
CA VAL A 134 -0.86 -13.72 -3.72
C VAL A 134 -0.45 -13.13 -5.06
N TYR A 135 -1.42 -13.04 -5.96
CA TYR A 135 -1.23 -12.62 -7.33
C TYR A 135 -2.14 -11.44 -7.66
N ASN A 136 -1.64 -10.51 -8.47
CA ASN A 136 -2.43 -9.42 -9.04
C ASN A 136 -2.11 -9.25 -10.53
N LEU A 137 -3.04 -8.70 -11.32
CA LEU A 137 -2.92 -8.52 -12.76
C LEU A 137 -3.19 -7.07 -13.14
N GLU A 138 -2.29 -6.41 -13.86
CA GLU A 138 -2.59 -5.11 -14.49
C GLU A 138 -3.24 -5.37 -15.86
N ILE A 139 -4.41 -4.80 -16.08
CA ILE A 139 -5.24 -4.98 -17.27
C ILE A 139 -5.33 -3.67 -18.03
N ASP A 140 -5.09 -3.70 -19.34
CA ASP A 140 -5.21 -2.52 -20.21
C ASP A 140 -6.63 -1.95 -20.23
N GLY A 141 -6.73 -0.66 -19.91
CA GLY A 141 -7.95 0.14 -19.98
C GLY A 141 -8.90 0.00 -18.79
N ASP A 142 -9.50 -1.18 -18.60
CA ASP A 142 -10.66 -1.32 -17.70
C ASP A 142 -10.27 -1.59 -16.23
N HIS A 143 -9.01 -1.99 -15.98
CA HIS A 143 -8.47 -2.28 -14.64
C HIS A 143 -9.30 -3.27 -13.79
N CYS A 144 -10.19 -4.04 -14.42
CA CYS A 144 -11.00 -5.07 -13.80
C CYS A 144 -10.65 -6.44 -14.39
N TYR A 145 -10.76 -7.50 -13.59
CA TYR A 145 -10.63 -8.87 -14.06
C TYR A 145 -11.55 -9.83 -13.30
N ARG A 146 -11.54 -11.09 -13.72
CA ARG A 146 -12.41 -12.15 -13.22
C ARG A 146 -11.59 -13.20 -12.47
N VAL A 147 -12.06 -13.63 -11.30
CA VAL A 147 -11.37 -14.62 -10.44
C VAL A 147 -12.29 -15.77 -10.04
N GLY A 148 -11.71 -16.93 -9.75
CA GLY A 148 -12.46 -18.13 -9.36
C GLY A 148 -13.16 -18.83 -10.53
N GLU A 149 -13.75 -20.00 -10.25
CA GLU A 149 -14.49 -20.80 -11.21
C GLU A 149 -15.80 -20.13 -11.66
N GLN A 150 -16.39 -19.29 -10.80
CA GLN A 150 -17.57 -18.49 -11.12
C GLN A 150 -17.22 -17.22 -11.91
N GLY A 151 -15.95 -16.82 -11.96
CA GLY A 151 -15.52 -15.57 -12.60
C GLY A 151 -16.12 -14.35 -11.89
N LEU A 152 -15.80 -14.17 -10.62
CA LEU A 152 -16.21 -13.00 -9.84
C LEU A 152 -15.48 -11.76 -10.31
N LEU A 153 -16.20 -10.65 -10.42
CA LEU A 153 -15.64 -9.38 -10.87
C LEU A 153 -14.85 -8.69 -9.75
N VAL A 154 -13.56 -8.43 -9.99
CA VAL A 154 -12.64 -7.72 -9.09
C VAL A 154 -11.93 -6.56 -9.80
N HIS A 155 -11.38 -5.62 -9.04
CA HIS A 155 -10.76 -4.39 -9.54
C HIS A 155 -9.33 -4.18 -9.02
N ASN A 156 -8.48 -3.62 -9.86
CA ASN A 156 -7.16 -3.10 -9.47
C ASN A 156 -7.30 -1.72 -8.85
N VAL A 157 -7.12 -1.60 -7.54
CA VAL A 157 -7.25 -0.29 -6.88
C VAL A 157 -6.01 0.57 -7.12
N SER A 158 -6.16 1.64 -7.91
CA SER A 158 -5.72 2.98 -7.47
C SER A 158 -6.95 3.79 -7.10
N CYS A 159 -7.15 4.03 -5.80
CA CYS A 159 -7.79 5.27 -5.39
C CYS A 159 -6.70 6.16 -4.83
N ASP A 160 -6.01 6.84 -5.71
CA ASP A 160 -5.53 8.18 -5.38
C ASP A 160 -6.45 9.15 -6.14
N TYR A 161 -7.35 9.80 -5.39
CA TYR A 161 -8.06 11.03 -5.77
C TYR A 161 -9.34 10.96 -6.62
N CYS A 162 -10.39 10.30 -6.12
CA CYS A 162 -11.75 10.80 -6.32
C CYS A 162 -12.63 10.56 -5.09
N GLY A 163 -12.85 11.61 -4.30
CA GLY A 163 -14.01 11.69 -3.40
C GLY A 163 -13.70 11.70 -1.91
N ASP A 164 -13.38 10.55 -1.29
CA ASP A 164 -13.64 10.38 0.15
C ASP A 164 -12.56 9.66 0.98
N ILE A 165 -11.41 9.26 0.41
CA ILE A 165 -10.35 8.53 1.16
C ILE A 165 -9.27 9.48 1.75
N GLY A 166 -9.45 10.80 1.60
CA GLY A 166 -8.86 11.78 2.52
C GLY A 166 -9.46 11.72 3.94
N ALA A 167 -10.51 10.90 4.15
CA ALA A 167 -11.22 10.77 5.42
C ALA A 167 -10.82 9.55 6.27
N THR A 168 -9.91 8.69 5.81
CA THR A 168 -9.50 7.48 6.55
C THR A 168 -8.04 7.51 7.03
N TYR A 169 -7.57 8.69 7.45
CA TYR A 169 -6.65 8.75 8.58
C TYR A 169 -7.48 8.49 9.84
N THR A 170 -7.47 7.24 10.33
CA THR A 170 -7.98 6.83 11.64
C THR A 170 -9.16 7.66 12.13
N SER A 171 -10.39 7.27 11.80
CA SER A 171 -11.62 8.00 12.16
C SER A 171 -11.89 8.12 13.67
N THR A 172 -10.92 7.87 14.54
CA THR A 172 -10.99 8.27 15.95
C THR A 172 -9.60 8.47 16.54
N PRO A 173 -9.24 9.69 16.99
CA PRO A 173 -8.09 9.90 17.85
C PRO A 173 -8.29 9.20 19.20
N PRO A 174 -7.21 9.00 20.00
CA PRO A 174 -7.24 8.22 21.25
C PRO A 174 -8.27 8.68 22.29
N SER A 175 -8.80 9.90 22.16
CA SER A 175 -9.82 10.50 23.03
C SER A 175 -11.27 10.30 22.57
N GLY A 176 -11.52 9.71 21.40
CA GLY A 176 -12.85 9.71 20.77
C GLY A 176 -13.17 11.06 20.07
N GLY A 177 -13.94 11.02 18.97
CA GLY A 177 -14.35 12.20 18.18
C GLY A 177 -13.67 12.33 16.81
N THR A 178 -13.98 13.39 16.05
CA THR A 178 -13.26 13.70 14.81
C THR A 178 -11.87 14.29 15.10
N TRP A 179 -10.91 14.19 14.19
CA TRP A 179 -9.62 14.89 14.35
C TRP A 179 -9.78 16.40 14.52
N LEU A 180 -10.81 17.00 13.91
CA LEU A 180 -11.21 18.39 14.14
C LEU A 180 -11.63 18.68 15.59
N GLU A 181 -12.33 17.77 16.25
CA GLU A 181 -12.67 17.86 17.68
C GLU A 181 -11.46 17.64 18.57
N CYS A 182 -10.61 16.67 18.24
CA CYS A 182 -9.38 16.42 18.98
C CYS A 182 -8.43 17.64 18.94
N ILE A 183 -8.38 18.32 17.79
CA ILE A 183 -7.68 19.59 17.60
C ILE A 183 -8.34 20.71 18.40
N ARG A 184 -9.68 20.78 18.48
CA ARG A 184 -10.40 21.77 19.29
C ARG A 184 -10.25 21.55 20.81
N ILE A 185 -10.25 20.31 21.27
CA ILE A 185 -10.21 19.93 22.70
C ILE A 185 -8.79 20.06 23.25
N ASN A 186 -7.78 19.58 22.53
CA ASN A 186 -6.39 19.60 23.00
C ASN A 186 -5.63 20.90 22.67
N CYS A 187 -6.16 21.71 21.73
CA CYS A 187 -5.57 23.00 21.32
C CYS A 187 -6.64 24.12 21.20
N PRO A 188 -7.25 24.57 22.32
CA PRO A 188 -8.48 25.38 22.29
C PRO A 188 -8.32 26.84 21.81
N GLY A 189 -7.09 27.31 21.57
CA GLY A 189 -6.84 28.68 21.06
C GLY A 189 -6.71 28.79 19.54
N LYS A 190 -7.03 27.73 18.81
CA LYS A 190 -6.37 27.43 17.52
C LYS A 190 -7.36 26.89 16.46
N ALA A 191 -8.52 27.54 16.36
CA ALA A 191 -9.34 27.52 15.14
C ALA A 191 -8.83 28.50 14.06
N GLY A 192 -7.81 29.30 14.40
CA GLY A 192 -6.92 30.02 13.50
C GLY A 192 -5.48 29.87 14.01
N THR A 193 -4.50 29.72 13.10
CA THR A 193 -3.05 29.64 13.39
C THR A 193 -2.62 28.62 14.47
N ALA A 194 -2.58 27.32 14.14
CA ALA A 194 -3.03 26.33 15.11
C ALA A 194 -2.17 25.12 15.50
N LEU A 195 -1.19 24.66 14.71
CA LEU A 195 -0.36 23.52 15.17
C LEU A 195 0.89 23.95 15.94
N GLY A 196 1.21 25.25 15.99
CA GLY A 196 2.57 25.66 16.40
C GLY A 196 3.66 25.06 15.49
N VAL A 197 3.24 24.44 14.39
CA VAL A 197 4.01 23.90 13.28
C VAL A 197 3.65 24.79 12.11
N PRO A 198 4.58 25.63 11.62
CA PRO A 198 4.41 26.27 10.33
C PRO A 198 4.38 25.17 9.24
N TYR A 199 3.39 25.19 8.35
CA TYR A 199 3.29 24.30 7.17
C TYR A 199 3.25 22.78 7.47
N PRO A 200 2.22 22.28 8.19
CA PRO A 200 2.03 20.84 8.40
C PRO A 200 1.67 20.13 7.09
N HIS A 201 2.33 19.01 6.79
CA HIS A 201 2.02 18.11 5.67
C HIS A 201 2.43 16.68 6.05
N GLY A 202 2.03 15.69 5.24
CA GLY A 202 2.40 14.29 5.44
C GLY A 202 3.88 14.07 5.15
N HIS A 203 4.57 13.41 6.07
CA HIS A 203 5.97 13.01 5.97
C HIS A 203 6.10 11.50 6.07
N HIS A 204 7.05 10.92 5.35
CA HIS A 204 7.47 9.55 5.59
C HIS A 204 8.42 9.45 6.79
N ILE A 205 8.16 8.50 7.69
CA ILE A 205 9.03 8.21 8.85
C ILE A 205 10.34 7.58 8.34
N VAL A 206 10.25 6.62 7.43
CA VAL A 206 11.36 6.14 6.61
C VAL A 206 11.27 6.82 5.26
N MET A 207 12.20 7.73 4.98
CA MET A 207 12.23 8.54 3.76
C MET A 207 12.29 7.71 2.47
N LYS A 208 11.71 8.22 1.37
CA LYS A 208 11.74 7.56 0.06
C LYS A 208 13.12 7.65 -0.61
N GLY A 209 13.82 8.76 -0.41
CA GLY A 209 15.12 9.04 -1.05
C GLY A 209 16.25 8.11 -0.59
N ASN A 210 17.29 8.02 -1.43
CA ASN A 210 18.51 7.22 -1.22
C ASN A 210 19.69 8.02 -0.66
N LYS A 211 19.47 9.29 -0.31
CA LYS A 211 20.52 10.18 0.20
C LYS A 211 21.18 9.67 1.48
N TYR A 212 20.41 8.97 2.33
CA TYR A 212 20.91 8.33 3.55
C TYR A 212 20.86 6.81 3.42
N PRO A 213 22.00 6.10 3.52
CA PRO A 213 22.05 4.65 3.32
C PRO A 213 21.22 3.87 4.36
N GLU A 214 20.95 4.47 5.52
CA GLU A 214 20.12 3.89 6.57
C GLU A 214 18.67 3.69 6.11
N ASN A 215 18.16 4.53 5.20
CA ASN A 215 16.80 4.39 4.70
C ASN A 215 16.62 3.10 3.90
N GLU A 216 17.63 2.67 3.14
CA GLU A 216 17.56 1.42 2.39
C GLU A 216 17.37 0.22 3.32
N GLN A 217 18.16 0.16 4.40
CA GLN A 217 18.03 -0.90 5.41
C GLN A 217 16.71 -0.81 6.16
N ALA A 218 16.25 0.40 6.49
CA ALA A 218 14.99 0.62 7.17
C ALA A 218 13.82 0.13 6.29
N ARG A 219 13.82 0.47 5.00
CA ARG A 219 12.84 -0.01 4.03
C ARG A 219 12.86 -1.53 3.91
N GLN A 220 14.03 -2.16 3.85
CA GLN A 220 14.14 -3.64 3.85
C GLN A 220 13.50 -4.28 5.09
N ILE A 221 13.65 -3.67 6.27
CA ILE A 221 12.96 -4.14 7.49
C ILE A 221 11.45 -3.96 7.34
N LEU A 222 10.97 -2.80 6.88
CA LEU A 222 9.52 -2.60 6.64
C LEU A 222 8.97 -3.63 5.67
N CYS A 223 9.68 -3.88 4.58
CA CYS A 223 9.35 -4.88 3.59
C CYS A 223 9.27 -6.30 4.18
N LYS A 224 10.24 -6.69 5.03
CA LYS A 224 10.27 -7.99 5.71
C LYS A 224 8.96 -8.27 6.47
N TYR A 225 8.30 -7.22 6.95
CA TYR A 225 7.08 -7.29 7.73
C TYR A 225 5.82 -6.82 6.99
N GLY A 226 5.87 -6.74 5.65
CA GLY A 226 4.71 -6.40 4.82
C GLY A 226 4.23 -4.95 4.95
N ILE A 227 5.08 -4.03 5.42
CA ILE A 227 4.77 -2.61 5.52
C ILE A 227 5.32 -1.89 4.28
N ASN A 228 4.46 -1.16 3.57
CA ASN A 228 4.88 -0.37 2.42
C ASN A 228 5.65 0.90 2.84
N PRO A 229 6.92 1.08 2.43
CA PRO A 229 7.70 2.26 2.79
C PRO A 229 7.37 3.51 1.96
N TYR A 230 6.70 3.41 0.82
CA TYR A 230 6.43 4.52 -0.10
C TYR A 230 5.00 5.06 0.00
N THR A 231 4.02 4.19 0.19
CA THR A 231 2.58 4.54 0.23
C THR A 231 1.88 4.03 1.48
N GLY A 232 2.56 3.24 2.32
CA GLY A 232 1.96 2.64 3.49
C GLY A 232 1.67 3.67 4.57
N CYS A 233 0.42 3.72 5.03
CA CYS A 233 0.00 4.66 6.07
C CYS A 233 0.76 4.48 7.40
N ALA A 234 1.26 3.28 7.68
CA ALA A 234 2.12 3.01 8.83
C ALA A 234 3.45 3.78 8.80
N ASN A 235 3.95 4.12 7.61
CA ASN A 235 5.16 4.89 7.42
C ASN A 235 4.89 6.40 7.27
N LEU A 236 3.66 6.87 7.53
CA LEU A 236 3.30 8.28 7.39
C LEU A 236 3.03 8.95 8.75
N VAL A 237 3.47 10.19 8.89
CA VAL A 237 3.19 11.05 10.05
C VAL A 237 2.97 12.50 9.61
N VAL A 238 2.18 13.26 10.36
CA VAL A 238 2.09 14.73 10.19
C VAL A 238 3.23 15.38 10.98
N ALA A 239 4.17 16.02 10.29
CA ALA A 239 5.33 16.64 10.91
C ALA A 239 5.62 18.06 10.37
N ARG A 240 6.61 18.74 10.98
CA ARG A 240 7.13 20.00 10.44
C ARG A 240 7.98 19.72 9.21
N ASN A 241 7.89 20.59 8.21
CA ASN A 241 8.90 20.72 7.17
C ASN A 241 10.33 20.75 7.77
N HIS A 242 11.28 20.08 7.12
CA HIS A 242 12.73 20.06 7.45
C HIS A 242 13.18 19.12 8.58
N CYS A 243 12.64 17.89 8.64
CA CYS A 243 13.10 16.86 9.58
C CYS A 243 13.97 15.76 8.92
N HIS A 244 14.38 15.93 7.66
CA HIS A 244 15.19 14.94 6.92
C HIS A 244 16.67 15.15 7.17
N SER A 245 17.23 14.38 8.10
CA SER A 245 18.66 14.38 8.41
C SER A 245 19.23 12.99 8.55
N ALA A 246 20.56 12.87 8.40
CA ALA A 246 21.26 11.60 8.59
C ALA A 246 21.10 11.06 10.02
N GLN A 247 21.02 11.94 11.02
CA GLN A 247 20.79 11.55 12.41
C GLN A 247 19.38 10.95 12.58
N TYR A 248 18.38 11.55 11.93
CA TYR A 248 17.03 11.03 11.95
C TYR A 248 16.95 9.64 11.30
N ALA A 249 17.52 9.47 10.10
CA ALA A 249 17.56 8.18 9.39
C ALA A 249 18.20 7.06 10.24
N LYS A 250 19.34 7.35 10.90
CA LYS A 250 20.01 6.42 11.84
C LYS A 250 19.12 6.02 13.01
N GLN A 251 18.41 6.99 13.57
CA GLN A 251 17.58 6.75 14.74
C GLN A 251 16.37 5.89 14.38
N VAL A 252 15.67 6.19 13.28
CA VAL A 252 14.55 5.39 12.78
C VAL A 252 14.99 3.94 12.53
N LEU A 253 16.13 3.76 11.85
CA LEU A 253 16.69 2.42 11.61
C LEU A 253 16.98 1.67 12.92
N ALA A 254 17.48 2.35 13.95
CA ALA A 254 17.77 1.72 15.24
C ALA A 254 16.50 1.19 15.94
N TYR A 255 15.38 1.92 15.88
CA TYR A 255 14.09 1.43 16.39
C TYR A 255 13.62 0.18 15.64
N LEU A 256 13.70 0.22 14.30
CA LEU A 256 13.30 -0.89 13.45
C LEU A 256 14.16 -2.14 13.68
N GLN A 257 15.49 -1.98 13.74
CA GLN A 257 16.42 -3.10 14.03
C GLN A 257 16.21 -3.68 15.43
N ALA A 258 15.88 -2.85 16.43
CA ALA A 258 15.61 -3.33 17.78
C ALA A 258 14.33 -4.18 17.84
N ALA A 259 13.30 -3.81 17.09
CA ALA A 259 12.07 -4.59 16.95
C ALA A 259 12.31 -5.87 16.13
N ASP A 260 13.01 -5.77 15.00
CA ASP A 260 13.35 -6.89 14.12
C ASP A 260 14.11 -8.01 14.86
N LYS A 261 15.11 -7.65 15.66
CA LYS A 261 15.91 -8.60 16.47
C LYS A 261 15.09 -9.36 17.51
N GLN A 262 13.95 -8.83 17.93
CA GLN A 262 13.06 -9.48 18.91
C GLN A 262 12.12 -10.50 18.26
N GLY A 263 12.18 -10.71 16.94
CA GLY A 263 11.23 -11.57 16.23
C GLY A 263 9.83 -10.98 16.21
N ALA A 264 9.73 -9.64 16.16
CA ALA A 264 8.49 -8.87 16.13
C ALA A 264 7.55 -9.30 15.00
N ASP A 265 6.25 -9.06 15.16
CA ASP A 265 5.24 -9.14 14.10
C ASP A 265 5.06 -7.77 13.40
N PRO A 266 4.25 -7.66 12.33
CA PRO A 266 4.00 -6.38 11.67
C PRO A 266 3.50 -5.27 12.60
N THR A 267 2.69 -5.60 13.61
CA THR A 267 2.15 -4.63 14.59
C THR A 267 3.27 -4.01 15.44
N ALA A 268 4.22 -4.83 15.89
CA ALA A 268 5.36 -4.37 16.66
C ALA A 268 6.30 -3.47 15.84
N ILE A 269 6.43 -3.70 14.53
CA ILE A 269 7.20 -2.82 13.63
C ILE A 269 6.48 -1.49 13.40
N GLN A 270 5.15 -1.51 13.22
CA GLN A 270 4.35 -0.28 13.15
C GLN A 270 4.47 0.55 14.43
N LYS A 271 4.48 -0.11 15.59
CA LYS A 271 4.72 0.56 16.88
C LYS A 271 6.13 1.18 16.92
N ALA A 272 7.15 0.46 16.45
CA ALA A 272 8.51 1.00 16.38
C ALA A 272 8.61 2.23 15.47
N LEU A 273 7.87 2.27 14.35
CA LEU A 273 7.73 3.46 13.50
C LEU A 273 7.07 4.61 14.25
N GLN A 274 5.98 4.36 14.97
CA GLN A 274 5.29 5.39 15.79
C GLN A 274 6.19 5.94 16.90
N ASP A 275 6.95 5.07 17.58
CA ASP A 275 7.91 5.47 18.61
C ASP A 275 9.06 6.31 18.00
N ALA A 276 9.49 5.97 16.79
CA ALA A 276 10.47 6.74 16.02
C ALA A 276 9.90 8.08 15.53
N ALA A 277 8.61 8.16 15.20
CA ALA A 277 7.95 9.39 14.77
C ALA A 277 7.97 10.48 15.85
N GLY A 278 8.04 10.12 17.14
CA GLY A 278 8.28 11.08 18.23
C GLY A 278 9.61 11.85 18.14
N TRP A 279 10.50 11.50 17.20
CA TRP A 279 11.68 12.31 16.86
C TRP A 279 11.39 13.45 15.88
N HIS A 280 10.33 13.38 15.07
CA HIS A 280 9.88 14.51 14.24
C HIS A 280 9.45 15.70 15.11
N GLU A 281 8.87 15.46 16.28
CA GLU A 281 8.46 16.51 17.22
C GLU A 281 9.67 17.22 17.88
N ARG A 282 10.77 16.48 18.01
CA ARG A 282 12.01 16.92 18.68
C ARG A 282 13.06 17.46 17.71
N CYS A 283 12.79 17.41 16.40
CA CYS A 283 13.67 17.91 15.36
C CYS A 283 13.85 19.43 15.49
N ARG A 284 14.90 19.83 16.21
CA ARG A 284 15.57 21.12 16.07
C ARG A 284 16.91 20.83 15.42
N ASP A 285 16.92 20.64 14.11
CA ASP A 285 18.18 20.46 13.38
C ASP A 285 18.89 21.82 13.21
N PRO A 286 20.12 22.00 13.74
CA PRO A 286 20.93 23.19 13.47
C PRO A 286 21.44 23.24 12.03
N GLU A 287 21.48 22.14 11.30
CA GLU A 287 21.86 22.06 9.88
C GLU A 287 20.61 22.14 9.00
N LYS A 288 20.08 23.36 8.85
CA LYS A 288 18.97 23.64 7.93
C LYS A 288 19.40 23.41 6.48
N VAL A 289 19.26 22.19 5.97
CA VAL A 289 19.28 21.96 4.53
C VAL A 289 17.84 21.86 4.07
N ASN A 290 17.43 22.86 3.31
CA ASN A 290 16.11 22.94 2.70
C ASN A 290 16.08 21.98 1.51
N ASP A 291 15.99 20.68 1.78
CA ASP A 291 16.00 19.65 0.75
C ASP A 291 14.68 18.88 0.75
N ARG A 292 13.89 19.11 -0.30
CA ARG A 292 12.61 18.44 -0.57
C ARG A 292 12.80 17.17 -1.41
N THR A 293 14.03 16.85 -1.80
CA THR A 293 14.31 15.71 -2.69
C THR A 293 14.32 14.35 -1.97
N ASP A 294 14.15 14.37 -0.64
CA ASP A 294 14.16 13.19 0.23
C ASP A 294 12.75 12.70 0.63
N GLU A 295 11.69 13.47 0.34
CA GLU A 295 10.25 13.10 0.48
C GLU A 295 9.77 12.24 -0.70
#